data_AF-A0A850MIQ7-F1
#
_entry.id   AF-A0A850MIQ7-F1
#
_cell.length_a   1.000
_cell.length_b   1.000
_cell.length_c   1.000
_cell.angle_alpha   90.00
_cell.angle_beta   90.00
_cell.angle_gamma   90.00
#
_symmetry.space_group_name_H-M   'P 1'
#
loop_
_entity.id
_entity.type
_entity.pdbx_description
1 polymer ?
#
loop_
_entity_poly.entity_id
_entity_poly.type
_entity_poly.pdbx_seq_one_letter_code
_entity_poly.pdbx_strand_id
1 'polypeptide(L)'
;MVRSIFERFSKVLPVLQEYDTGIDAHCELLDIPAKPFFIQCKTRKNIREISKRIPIQIEVAHILYWMAQPAPTFLIINEFYTDNCYWMFPEAALEKRDDNWRNQGTVTFKVPKSNAFRINVKE
;
A
#
# COMPACT_ATOMS: atom_id res chain seq x y z
N MET A 1 19.71 -8.91 9.80
CA MET A 1 19.23 -10.31 9.95
C MET A 1 18.15 -10.66 8.91
N VAL A 2 17.21 -9.77 8.57
CA VAL A 2 16.16 -10.03 7.56
C VAL A 2 16.70 -10.19 6.12
N ARG A 3 17.76 -9.45 5.76
CA ARG A 3 18.33 -9.44 4.41
C ARG A 3 18.77 -10.83 3.90
N SER A 4 19.35 -11.68 4.75
CA SER A 4 19.92 -12.97 4.31
C SER A 4 18.88 -14.06 4.06
N ILE A 5 17.65 -13.90 4.55
CA ILE A 5 16.56 -14.84 4.27
C ILE A 5 16.00 -14.57 2.86
N PHE A 6 15.82 -13.30 2.50
CA PHE A 6 15.29 -12.92 1.18
C PHE A 6 16.29 -13.16 0.05
N GLU A 7 17.58 -12.96 0.28
CA GLU A 7 18.66 -13.26 -0.70
C GLU A 7 18.71 -14.73 -1.12
N ARG A 8 18.15 -15.64 -0.30
CA ARG A 8 18.10 -17.08 -0.60
C ARG A 8 17.01 -17.46 -1.61
N PHE A 9 16.02 -16.58 -1.81
CA PHE A 9 14.84 -16.84 -2.66
C PHE A 9 14.62 -15.79 -3.75
N SER A 10 15.36 -14.67 -3.76
CA SER A 10 15.26 -13.66 -4.81
C SER A 10 16.59 -12.95 -5.10
N LYS A 11 16.77 -12.55 -6.36
CA LYS A 11 17.92 -11.76 -6.80
C LYS A 11 17.72 -10.31 -6.34
N VAL A 12 18.30 -9.96 -5.20
CA VAL A 12 18.25 -8.59 -4.67
C VAL A 12 19.16 -7.71 -5.52
N LEU A 13 18.57 -6.95 -6.46
CA LEU A 13 19.29 -5.89 -7.17
C LEU A 13 19.43 -4.69 -6.23
N PRO A 14 20.65 -4.23 -5.90
CA PRO A 14 20.84 -3.03 -5.09
C PRO A 14 20.44 -1.82 -5.91
N VAL A 15 19.24 -1.29 -5.68
CA VAL A 15 18.80 -0.01 -6.23
C VAL A 15 19.38 1.09 -5.34
N LEU A 16 20.05 2.08 -5.95
CA LEU A 16 20.47 3.32 -5.30
C LEU A 16 19.24 3.98 -4.65
N GLN A 17 19.15 3.89 -3.32
CA GLN A 17 18.10 4.55 -2.54
C GLN A 17 18.43 6.04 -2.42
N GLU A 18 17.89 6.88 -3.31
CA GLU A 18 17.88 8.33 -3.06
C GLU A 18 16.48 8.92 -2.90
N TYR A 19 15.41 8.18 -3.24
CA TYR A 19 14.04 8.67 -3.09
C TYR A 19 13.09 7.57 -2.59
N ASP A 20 12.43 7.83 -1.45
CA ASP A 20 11.26 7.04 -1.04
C ASP A 20 10.12 7.35 -2.01
N THR A 21 9.70 6.34 -2.74
CA THR A 21 8.61 6.44 -3.73
C THR A 21 7.26 6.10 -3.11
N GLY A 22 7.24 5.66 -1.85
CA GLY A 22 6.06 5.09 -1.22
C GLY A 22 5.60 3.79 -1.88
N ILE A 23 6.45 3.09 -2.63
CA ILE A 23 6.14 1.77 -3.18
C ILE A 23 6.99 0.73 -2.46
N ASP A 24 6.31 -0.20 -1.78
CA ASP A 24 6.98 -1.27 -1.02
C ASP A 24 7.11 -2.56 -1.84
N ALA A 25 6.20 -2.78 -2.81
CA ALA A 25 6.28 -3.94 -3.70
C ALA A 25 5.73 -3.64 -5.10
N HIS A 26 6.33 -4.28 -6.09
CA HIS A 26 5.81 -4.42 -7.44
C HIS A 26 5.35 -5.87 -7.62
N CYS A 27 4.13 -6.06 -8.11
CA CYS A 27 3.47 -7.35 -8.16
C CYS A 27 3.00 -7.66 -9.58
N GLU A 28 3.30 -8.88 -10.02
CA GLU A 28 2.85 -9.47 -11.27
C GLU A 28 2.14 -10.79 -10.95
N LEU A 29 1.02 -11.07 -11.63
CA LEU A 29 0.34 -12.35 -11.53
C LEU A 29 0.89 -13.30 -12.60
N LEU A 30 1.40 -14.45 -12.19
CA LEU A 30 2.11 -15.38 -13.09
C LEU A 30 1.17 -16.27 -13.92
N ASP A 31 0.02 -16.66 -13.37
CA ASP A 31 -0.85 -17.68 -13.97
C ASP A 31 -2.04 -17.11 -14.74
N ILE A 32 -2.26 -15.79 -14.67
CA ILE A 32 -3.35 -15.09 -15.35
C ILE A 32 -2.73 -13.83 -15.97
N PRO A 33 -2.90 -13.58 -17.28
CA PRO A 33 -2.43 -12.34 -17.90
C PRO A 33 -3.21 -11.17 -17.30
N ALA A 34 -2.63 -10.56 -16.27
CA ALA A 34 -3.15 -9.40 -15.58
C ALA A 34 -2.12 -8.28 -15.66
N LYS A 35 -2.62 -7.05 -15.58
CA LYS A 35 -1.72 -5.89 -15.50
C LYS A 35 -0.94 -5.96 -14.18
N PRO A 36 0.36 -5.60 -14.19
CA PRO A 36 1.10 -5.42 -12.95
C PRO A 36 0.43 -4.36 -12.08
N PHE A 37 0.75 -4.39 -10.79
CA PHE A 37 0.30 -3.39 -9.82
C PHE A 37 1.36 -3.18 -8.75
N PHE A 38 1.31 -2.01 -8.12
CA PHE A 38 2.16 -1.67 -6.99
C PHE A 38 1.42 -1.82 -5.67
N ILE A 39 2.16 -1.96 -4.58
CA ILE A 39 1.63 -1.97 -3.23
C ILE A 39 2.41 -0.96 -2.39
N GLN A 40 1.68 -0.09 -1.70
CA GLN A 40 2.14 0.58 -0.49
C GLN A 40 1.52 -0.16 0.70
N CYS A 41 2.36 -0.66 1.59
CA CYS A 41 1.99 -1.20 2.87
C CYS A 41 2.17 -0.16 3.98
N LYS A 42 1.21 -0.08 4.91
CA LYS A 42 1.37 0.63 6.18
C LYS A 42 0.96 -0.31 7.30
N THR A 43 1.68 -0.27 8.41
CA THR A 43 1.32 -1.06 9.60
C THR A 43 0.62 -0.16 10.62
N ARG A 44 -0.44 -0.66 11.23
CA ARG A 44 -1.09 0.01 12.34
C ARG A 44 -1.21 -0.92 13.54
N LYS A 45 -0.71 -0.47 14.69
CA LYS A 45 -0.72 -1.26 15.93
C LYS A 45 -2.12 -1.39 16.53
N ASN A 46 -3.01 -0.40 16.38
CA ASN A 46 -4.35 -0.47 16.96
C ASN A 46 -5.38 0.18 16.03
N ILE A 47 -6.21 -0.65 15.40
CA ILE A 47 -7.34 -0.16 14.61
C ILE A 47 -8.59 -0.23 15.49
N ARG A 48 -8.84 0.83 16.28
CA ARG A 48 -10.01 0.93 17.18
C ARG A 48 -11.27 0.38 16.51
N GLU A 49 -11.92 -0.58 17.15
CA GLU A 49 -13.00 -1.38 16.57
C GLU A 49 -14.20 -0.53 16.09
N ILE A 50 -14.48 0.58 16.80
CA ILE A 50 -15.69 1.38 16.64
C ILE A 50 -15.84 2.03 15.25
N SER A 51 -14.74 2.40 14.58
CA SER A 51 -14.84 3.02 13.25
C SER A 51 -14.90 1.96 12.14
N LYS A 52 -15.89 2.05 11.24
CA LYS A 52 -15.98 1.23 10.02
C LYS A 52 -14.86 1.52 9.00
N ARG A 53 -14.10 2.60 9.20
CA ARG A 53 -13.01 3.03 8.31
C ARG A 53 -11.74 3.34 9.07
N ILE A 54 -10.61 3.11 8.44
CA ILE A 54 -9.27 3.27 8.99
C ILE A 54 -8.68 4.53 8.36
N PRO A 55 -8.50 5.63 9.12
CA PRO A 55 -7.83 6.81 8.60
C PRO A 55 -6.33 6.56 8.49
N ILE A 56 -5.75 6.84 7.33
CA ILE A 56 -4.31 6.78 7.08
C ILE A 56 -3.88 8.02 6.31
N GLN A 57 -2.81 8.67 6.75
CA GLN A 57 -2.23 9.82 6.08
C GLN A 57 -1.12 9.35 5.14
N ILE A 58 -1.14 9.88 3.92
CA ILE A 58 -0.14 9.62 2.89
C ILE A 58 0.34 10.96 2.35
N GLU A 59 1.64 11.10 2.14
CA GLU A 59 2.23 12.30 1.55
C GLU A 59 1.76 12.48 0.11
N VAL A 60 1.44 13.73 -0.26
CA VAL A 60 0.99 14.05 -1.62
C VAL A 60 2.06 13.73 -2.65
N ALA A 61 3.33 13.89 -2.32
CA ALA A 61 4.46 13.54 -3.19
C ALA A 61 4.41 12.06 -3.61
N HIS A 62 4.17 11.13 -2.68
CA HIS A 62 4.01 9.71 -2.99
C HIS A 62 2.79 9.46 -3.88
N ILE A 63 1.66 10.09 -3.59
CA ILE A 63 0.43 9.92 -4.40
C ILE A 63 0.66 10.40 -5.83
N LEU A 64 1.28 11.57 -6.01
CA LEU A 64 1.60 12.11 -7.34
C LEU A 64 2.57 11.19 -8.08
N TYR A 65 3.57 10.64 -7.37
CA TYR A 65 4.47 9.64 -7.94
C TYR A 65 3.72 8.40 -8.41
N TRP A 66 2.81 7.85 -7.59
CA TRP A 66 1.98 6.68 -7.94
C TRP A 66 1.13 6.93 -9.18
N MET A 67 0.45 8.09 -9.26
CA MET A 67 -0.39 8.45 -10.41
C MET A 67 0.40 8.62 -11.72
N ALA A 68 1.70 8.86 -11.65
CA ALA A 68 2.57 8.96 -12.81
C ALA A 68 3.06 7.57 -13.30
N GLN A 69 2.88 6.51 -12.51
CA GLN A 69 3.33 5.17 -12.87
C GLN A 69 2.38 4.49 -13.85
N PRO A 70 2.86 3.56 -14.70
CA PRO A 70 2.03 2.85 -15.67
C PRO A 70 1.08 1.81 -15.06
N ALA A 71 1.19 1.55 -13.76
CA ALA A 71 0.43 0.53 -13.05
C ALA A 71 -0.19 1.12 -11.76
N PRO A 72 -1.38 0.65 -11.37
CA PRO A 72 -2.09 1.16 -10.21
C PRO A 72 -1.38 0.80 -8.91
N THR A 73 -1.46 1.68 -7.90
CA THR A 73 -0.95 1.40 -6.55
C THR A 73 -2.09 1.03 -5.61
N PHE A 74 -2.01 -0.14 -4.97
CA PHE A 74 -2.89 -0.53 -3.88
C PHE A 74 -2.31 -0.07 -2.54
N LEU A 75 -3.18 0.44 -1.66
CA LEU A 75 -2.82 0.73 -0.28
C LEU A 75 -3.30 -0.40 0.61
N ILE A 76 -2.37 -1.09 1.26
CA ILE A 76 -2.63 -2.18 2.20
C ILE A 76 -2.27 -1.72 3.62
N ILE A 77 -3.20 -1.91 4.55
CA ILE A 77 -3.00 -1.66 5.97
C ILE A 77 -2.95 -3.00 6.70
N ASN A 78 -1.78 -3.36 7.19
CA ASN A 78 -1.62 -4.53 8.04
C ASN A 78 -1.90 -4.18 9.51
N GLU A 79 -2.82 -4.89 10.14
CA GLU A 79 -3.06 -4.81 11.59
C GLU A 79 -2.19 -5.82 12.32
N PHE A 80 -1.27 -5.28 13.13
CA PHE A 80 -0.19 -6.07 13.74
C PHE A 80 -0.66 -7.22 14.65
N TYR A 81 -1.81 -7.09 15.32
CA TYR A 81 -2.24 -8.07 16.34
C TYR A 81 -3.25 -9.12 15.85
N THR A 82 -3.87 -8.90 14.69
CA THR A 82 -5.04 -9.69 14.27
C THR A 82 -4.82 -10.44 12.96
N ASP A 83 -3.64 -10.28 12.35
CA ASP A 83 -3.29 -10.74 11.00
C ASP A 83 -4.27 -10.26 9.91
N ASN A 84 -5.10 -9.26 10.24
CA ASN A 84 -6.03 -8.68 9.29
C ASN A 84 -5.31 -7.64 8.45
N CYS A 85 -5.45 -7.78 7.14
CA CYS A 85 -5.07 -6.76 6.19
C CYS A 85 -6.31 -6.10 5.63
N TYR A 86 -6.27 -4.78 5.54
CA TYR A 86 -7.30 -3.97 4.94
C TYR A 86 -6.74 -3.31 3.70
N TRP A 87 -7.56 -3.11 2.67
CA TRP A 87 -7.04 -2.53 1.44
C TRP A 87 -8.01 -1.56 0.77
N MET A 88 -7.45 -0.66 -0.02
CA MET A 88 -8.21 0.20 -0.92
C MET A 88 -7.37 0.61 -2.13
N PHE A 89 -8.06 1.10 -3.15
CA PHE A 89 -7.44 1.75 -4.29
C PHE A 89 -7.47 3.29 -4.07
N PRO A 90 -6.31 3.95 -3.83
CA PRO A 90 -6.23 5.38 -3.58
C PRO A 90 -6.81 6.24 -4.71
N GLU A 91 -6.52 5.90 -5.97
CA GLU A 91 -6.96 6.67 -7.14
C GLU A 91 -8.49 6.77 -7.21
N ALA A 92 -9.22 5.66 -7.05
CA ALA A 92 -10.69 5.67 -6.99
C ALA A 92 -11.27 6.50 -5.83
N ALA A 93 -10.49 6.72 -4.76
CA ALA A 93 -10.89 7.59 -3.66
C ALA A 93 -10.56 9.08 -3.90
N LEU A 94 -9.68 9.38 -4.85
CA LEU A 94 -9.33 10.74 -5.28
C LEU A 94 -10.20 11.22 -6.43
N GLU A 95 -10.65 10.32 -7.33
CA GLU A 95 -11.59 10.64 -8.43
C GLU A 95 -12.86 11.35 -7.95
N LYS A 96 -13.25 11.12 -6.69
CA LYS A 96 -14.46 11.71 -6.07
C LYS A 96 -14.18 13.02 -5.33
N ARG A 97 -12.95 13.53 -5.36
CA ARG A 97 -12.53 14.75 -4.67
C ARG A 97 -12.25 15.85 -5.68
N ASP A 98 -12.42 17.10 -5.26
CA ASP A 98 -11.82 18.21 -5.99
C ASP A 98 -10.29 18.13 -5.97
N ASP A 99 -9.62 18.68 -6.98
CA ASP A 99 -8.16 18.60 -7.12
C ASP A 99 -7.37 19.40 -6.06
N ASN A 100 -8.01 20.09 -5.10
CA ASN A 100 -7.30 20.90 -4.11
C ASN A 100 -6.42 20.06 -3.17
N TRP A 101 -6.65 18.75 -3.10
CA TRP A 101 -5.80 17.85 -2.31
C TRP A 101 -4.33 17.86 -2.77
N ARG A 102 -4.07 18.18 -4.05
CA ARG A 102 -2.71 18.25 -4.61
C ARG A 102 -1.86 19.36 -4.00
N ASN A 103 -2.49 20.38 -3.43
CA ASN A 103 -1.82 21.51 -2.78
C ASN A 103 -1.58 21.26 -1.28
N GLN A 104 -1.95 20.09 -0.76
CA GLN A 104 -1.76 19.72 0.65
C GLN A 104 -0.42 19.01 0.82
N GLY A 105 0.13 18.99 2.05
CA GLY A 105 1.31 18.15 2.35
C GLY A 105 0.96 16.66 2.42
N THR A 106 -0.24 16.34 2.92
CA THR A 106 -0.72 14.96 3.07
C THR A 106 -2.19 14.84 2.74
N VAL A 107 -2.62 13.66 2.32
CA VAL A 107 -4.03 13.28 2.15
C VAL A 107 -4.39 12.19 3.14
N THR A 108 -5.53 12.36 3.82
CA THR A 108 -6.11 11.29 4.62
C THR A 108 -7.02 10.40 3.77
N PHE A 109 -6.66 9.14 3.62
CA PHE A 109 -7.52 8.10 3.09
C PHE A 109 -8.31 7.43 4.21
N LYS A 110 -9.53 7.00 3.89
CA LYS A 110 -10.43 6.29 4.81
C LYS A 110 -10.66 4.87 4.30
N VAL A 111 -9.72 3.97 4.63
CA VAL A 111 -9.72 2.57 4.17
C VAL A 111 -10.92 1.82 4.77
N PRO A 112 -11.80 1.19 3.99
CA PRO A 112 -12.94 0.44 4.53
C PRO A 112 -12.51 -0.84 5.26
N LYS A 113 -13.02 -1.08 6.47
CA LYS A 113 -12.80 -2.36 7.17
C LYS A 113 -13.49 -3.55 6.49
N SER A 114 -14.46 -3.30 5.61
CA SER A 114 -15.11 -4.33 4.79
C SER A 114 -14.18 -4.92 3.74
N ASN A 115 -13.18 -4.17 3.31
CA ASN A 115 -12.19 -4.61 2.35
C ASN A 115 -11.04 -5.26 3.11
N ALA A 116 -11.32 -6.43 3.68
CA ALA A 116 -10.39 -7.15 4.53
C ALA A 116 -10.06 -8.53 3.97
N PHE A 117 -8.84 -8.96 4.19
CA PHE A 117 -8.43 -10.36 4.07
C PHE A 117 -7.53 -10.70 5.26
N ARG A 118 -7.52 -11.97 5.65
CA ARG A 118 -6.67 -12.45 6.73
C ARG A 118 -5.45 -13.14 6.15
N ILE A 119 -4.27 -12.77 6.63
CA ILE A 119 -3.04 -13.46 6.28
C ILE A 119 -2.95 -14.71 7.15
N ASN A 120 -3.12 -15.88 6.54
CA ASN A 120 -2.82 -17.16 7.17
C ASN A 120 -1.50 -17.70 6.60
N VAL A 121 -0.39 -17.06 6.94
CA VAL A 121 0.93 -17.64 6.65
C VAL A 121 1.19 -18.68 7.74
N LYS A 122 1.09 -19.96 7.38
CA LYS A 122 1.66 -21.03 8.21
C LYS A 122 3.16 -20.93 8.06
N GLU A 123 3.86 -20.65 9.15
CA GLU A 123 5.32 -20.80 9.22
C GLU A 123 5.75 -22.25 8.96
#